data_AF-A0A6J7Q9N3-F1
#
_entry.id   AF-A0A6J7Q9N3-F1
#
_cell.length_a   1.000
_cell.length_b   1.000
_cell.length_c   1.000
_cell.angle_alpha   90.00
_cell.angle_beta   90.00
_cell.angle_gamma   90.00
#
_symmetry.space_group_name_H-M   'P 1'
#
loop_
_entity.id
_entity.type
_entity.pdbx_description
1 polymer ?
#
loop_
_entity_poly.entity_id
_entity_poly.type
_entity_poly.pdbx_seq_one_letter_code
_entity_poly.pdbx_strand_id
1 'polypeptide(L)'
;MGKIFRFDDIAFHVPPVDPADLDLDSRPGPDEAGRKFLARGEGGFYSQVVRIPPGFVGPVHAHDHPEIFLVLTGSCTFNDESLHAFDSTVVEAGEPYAFIAGPDGVQFLVVRRAPAKFVEAS
;
A
#
# COMPACT_ATOMS: atom_id res chain seq x y z
N MET A 1 15.83 22.29 -4.28
CA MET A 1 14.71 21.70 -5.06
C MET A 1 14.44 20.32 -4.48
N GLY A 2 13.17 19.98 -4.19
CA GLY A 2 12.83 18.62 -3.75
C GLY A 2 13.03 17.60 -4.88
N LYS A 3 13.27 16.33 -4.52
CA LYS A 3 13.35 15.24 -5.49
C LYS A 3 11.97 15.00 -6.10
N ILE A 4 11.91 14.86 -7.42
CA ILE A 4 10.67 14.51 -8.14
C ILE A 4 10.67 12.99 -8.35
N PHE A 5 9.61 12.33 -7.91
CA PHE A 5 9.38 10.90 -8.14
C PHE A 5 8.32 10.76 -9.24
N ARG A 6 8.74 10.40 -10.44
CA ARG A 6 7.79 10.15 -11.55
C ARG A 6 7.30 8.71 -11.46
N PHE A 7 5.98 8.54 -11.41
CA PHE A 7 5.36 7.23 -11.27
C PHE A 7 5.77 6.25 -12.39
N ASP A 8 5.85 6.75 -13.63
CA ASP A 8 6.21 5.95 -14.80
C ASP A 8 7.68 5.53 -14.83
N ASP A 9 8.56 6.31 -14.18
CA ASP A 9 10.00 6.03 -14.10
C ASP A 9 10.33 4.97 -13.03
N ILE A 10 9.36 4.59 -12.18
CA ILE A 10 9.56 3.68 -11.04
C ILE A 10 8.94 2.33 -11.38
N ALA A 11 9.73 1.26 -11.41
CA ALA A 11 9.22 -0.08 -11.61
C ALA A 11 8.45 -0.60 -10.38
N PHE A 12 7.45 -1.45 -10.63
CA PHE A 12 6.91 -2.29 -9.56
C PHE A 12 8.00 -3.28 -9.12
N HIS A 13 8.14 -3.47 -7.81
CA HIS A 13 8.95 -4.52 -7.21
C HIS A 13 8.08 -5.42 -6.33
N VAL A 14 8.56 -6.64 -6.11
CA VAL A 14 7.90 -7.62 -5.24
C VAL A 14 7.97 -7.09 -3.80
N PRO A 15 6.84 -6.98 -3.08
CA PRO A 15 6.85 -6.62 -1.67
C PRO A 15 7.69 -7.62 -0.87
N PRO A 16 8.72 -7.19 -0.13
CA PRO A 16 9.47 -8.13 0.67
C PRO A 16 8.67 -8.52 1.92
N VAL A 17 8.91 -9.74 2.43
CA VAL A 17 8.37 -10.18 3.72
C VAL A 17 9.12 -9.47 4.86
N ASP A 18 10.45 -9.48 4.81
CA ASP A 18 11.31 -8.70 5.70
C ASP A 18 11.81 -7.42 4.97
N PRO A 19 11.63 -6.22 5.54
CA PRO A 19 12.17 -4.99 4.97
C PRO A 19 13.67 -5.01 4.63
N ALA A 20 14.47 -5.84 5.32
CA ALA A 20 15.91 -6.03 5.05
C ALA A 20 16.18 -6.72 3.70
N ASP A 21 15.24 -7.51 3.20
CA ASP A 21 15.35 -8.27 1.94
C ASP A 21 14.80 -7.50 0.74
N LEU A 22 14.67 -6.17 0.85
CA LEU A 22 14.13 -5.35 -0.23
C LEU A 22 15.02 -5.40 -1.47
N ASP A 23 14.53 -6.07 -2.51
CA ASP A 23 15.08 -6.05 -3.86
C ASP A 23 14.25 -5.14 -4.79
N LEU A 24 14.80 -3.96 -5.09
CA LEU A 24 14.17 -2.99 -6.00
C LEU A 24 14.27 -3.39 -7.48
N ASP A 25 15.08 -4.40 -7.82
CA ASP A 25 15.22 -4.93 -9.17
C ASP A 25 14.29 -6.12 -9.44
N SER A 26 13.69 -6.69 -8.39
CA SER A 26 12.62 -7.68 -8.51
C SER A 26 11.44 -7.14 -9.33
N ARG A 27 10.76 -8.02 -10.07
CA ARG A 27 9.64 -7.66 -10.94
C ARG A 27 8.49 -8.63 -10.70
N PRO A 28 7.38 -8.17 -10.08
CA PRO A 28 6.21 -9.02 -9.90
C PRO A 28 5.52 -9.27 -11.24
N GLY A 29 4.98 -10.48 -11.40
CA GLY A 29 4.08 -10.81 -12.51
C GLY A 29 2.85 -9.90 -12.54
N PRO A 30 2.08 -9.88 -13.64
CA PRO A 30 0.87 -9.04 -13.75
C PRO A 30 -0.17 -9.35 -12.67
N ASP A 31 -0.27 -10.62 -12.27
CA ASP A 31 -1.22 -11.13 -11.27
C ASP A 31 -0.61 -11.20 -9.85
N GLU A 32 0.56 -10.61 -9.65
CA GLU A 32 1.25 -10.57 -8.37
C GLU A 32 1.17 -9.19 -7.73
N ALA A 33 1.18 -9.19 -6.40
CA ALA A 33 1.26 -7.95 -5.63
C ALA A 33 2.56 -7.20 -5.95
N GLY A 34 2.48 -5.88 -6.04
CA GLY A 34 3.61 -5.03 -6.40
C GLY A 34 3.59 -3.70 -5.66
N ARG A 35 4.77 -3.11 -5.45
CA ARG A 35 4.92 -1.77 -4.87
C ARG A 35 5.77 -0.85 -5.74
N LYS A 36 5.43 0.45 -5.74
CA LYS A 36 6.28 1.54 -6.24
C LYS A 36 6.50 2.54 -5.11
N PHE A 37 7.74 2.76 -4.68
CA PHE A 37 8.04 3.75 -3.64
C PHE A 37 8.09 5.16 -4.22
N LEU A 38 7.21 6.04 -3.73
CA LEU A 38 7.17 7.47 -4.08
C LEU A 38 7.85 8.35 -3.03
N ALA A 39 8.05 7.85 -1.81
CA ALA A 39 8.92 8.43 -0.79
C ALA A 39 9.28 7.35 0.24
N ARG A 40 10.50 7.41 0.78
CA ARG A 40 11.03 6.47 1.79
C ARG A 40 11.64 7.20 2.99
N GLY A 41 11.13 8.39 3.30
CA GLY A 41 11.60 9.26 4.39
C GLY A 41 11.86 10.70 3.95
N GLU A 42 11.86 10.99 2.65
CA GLU A 42 11.98 12.35 2.14
C GLU A 42 10.89 13.27 2.73
N GLY A 43 11.32 14.37 3.36
CA GLY A 43 10.40 15.30 4.04
C GLY A 43 9.65 14.72 5.24
N GLY A 44 10.07 13.56 5.74
CA GLY A 44 9.36 12.81 6.78
C GLY A 44 8.13 12.07 6.26
N PHE A 45 8.03 11.84 4.95
CA PHE A 45 6.96 11.07 4.33
C PHE A 45 7.44 9.73 3.81
N TYR A 46 6.60 8.72 3.99
CA TYR A 46 6.73 7.41 3.39
C TYR A 46 5.49 7.19 2.54
N SER A 47 5.69 6.98 1.24
CA SER A 47 4.58 6.84 0.31
C SER A 47 4.88 5.80 -0.75
N GLN A 48 3.86 5.05 -1.12
CA GLN A 48 3.95 4.04 -2.15
C GLN A 48 2.61 3.87 -2.84
N VAL A 49 2.66 3.48 -4.11
CA VAL A 49 1.52 2.85 -4.78
C VAL A 49 1.66 1.35 -4.66
N VAL A 50 0.60 0.71 -4.20
CA VAL A 50 0.50 -0.75 -4.08
C VAL A 50 -0.47 -1.24 -5.14
N ARG A 51 -0.12 -2.32 -5.82
CA ARG A 51 -1.01 -3.09 -6.68
C ARG A 51 -1.28 -4.43 -6.00
N ILE A 52 -2.55 -4.77 -5.88
CA ILE A 52 -3.01 -6.04 -5.31
C ILE A 52 -3.89 -6.75 -6.35
N PRO A 53 -3.66 -8.05 -6.62
CA PRO A 53 -4.43 -8.79 -7.62
C PRO A 53 -5.89 -9.04 -7.19
N PRO A 54 -6.76 -9.39 -8.14
CA PRO A 54 -8.16 -9.73 -7.87
C PRO A 54 -8.37 -10.71 -6.73
N GLY A 55 -9.34 -10.44 -5.85
CA GLY A 55 -9.77 -11.36 -4.80
C GLY A 55 -8.76 -11.64 -3.69
N PHE A 56 -7.60 -10.97 -3.69
CA PHE A 56 -6.63 -11.09 -2.61
C PHE A 56 -7.24 -10.62 -1.28
N VAL A 57 -7.06 -11.43 -0.24
CA VAL A 57 -7.48 -11.12 1.13
C VAL A 57 -6.26 -10.62 1.91
N GLY A 58 -6.26 -9.33 2.22
CA GLY A 58 -5.26 -8.75 3.12
C GLY A 58 -5.44 -9.27 4.53
N PRO A 59 -4.37 -9.73 5.21
CA PRO A 59 -4.46 -10.13 6.60
C PRO A 59 -4.85 -8.93 7.48
N VAL A 60 -5.54 -9.19 8.59
CA VAL A 60 -5.83 -8.15 9.59
C VAL A 60 -4.51 -7.67 10.18
N HIS A 61 -4.27 -6.37 10.17
CA HIS A 61 -3.08 -5.77 10.75
C HIS A 61 -3.32 -4.33 11.19
N ALA A 62 -2.41 -3.81 12.01
CA ALA A 62 -2.37 -2.41 12.40
C ALA A 62 -0.97 -1.80 12.21
N HIS A 63 -0.91 -0.48 12.23
CA HIS A 63 0.33 0.32 12.19
C HIS A 63 0.47 1.15 13.48
N ASP A 64 1.70 1.41 13.93
CA ASP A 64 1.97 2.24 15.11
C ASP A 64 1.87 3.77 14.84
N HIS A 65 1.32 4.15 13.69
CA HIS A 65 1.14 5.52 13.22
C HIS A 65 0.02 5.56 12.17
N PRO A 66 -0.59 6.74 11.92
CA PRO A 66 -1.69 6.84 10.97
C PRO A 66 -1.22 6.68 9.50
N GLU A 67 -2.12 6.17 8.67
CA GLU A 67 -1.95 5.98 7.24
C GLU A 67 -3.14 6.56 6.47
N ILE A 68 -2.86 7.34 5.42
CA ILE A 68 -3.88 7.66 4.41
C ILE A 68 -3.89 6.52 3.41
N PHE A 69 -5.06 5.92 3.15
CA PHE A 69 -5.30 4.92 2.12
C PHE A 69 -6.24 5.53 1.08
N LEU A 70 -5.78 5.67 -0.17
CA LEU A 70 -6.57 6.22 -1.28
C LEU A 70 -6.59 5.21 -2.43
N VAL A 71 -7.78 4.75 -2.83
CA VAL A 71 -7.91 3.90 -4.02
C VAL A 71 -7.67 4.74 -5.27
N LEU A 72 -6.82 4.25 -6.17
CA LEU A 72 -6.51 4.88 -7.46
C LEU A 72 -7.28 4.23 -8.61
N THR A 73 -7.34 2.89 -8.62
CA THR A 73 -8.07 2.11 -9.63
C THR A 73 -8.61 0.83 -9.02
N GLY A 74 -9.67 0.28 -9.60
CA GLY A 74 -10.32 -0.93 -9.09
C GLY A 74 -11.16 -0.62 -7.85
N SER A 75 -11.26 -1.59 -6.94
CA SER A 75 -12.03 -1.43 -5.70
C SER A 75 -11.55 -2.39 -4.62
N CYS A 76 -11.91 -2.12 -3.37
CA CYS A 76 -11.77 -3.08 -2.28
C CYS A 76 -12.93 -2.97 -1.28
N THR A 77 -13.20 -4.05 -0.57
CA THR A 77 -13.96 -4.00 0.67
C THR A 77 -12.97 -3.73 1.80
N PHE A 78 -13.17 -2.66 2.56
CA PHE A 78 -12.32 -2.19 3.66
C PHE A 78 -13.16 -2.11 4.92
N ASN A 79 -12.90 -2.98 5.91
CA ASN A 79 -13.71 -3.10 7.14
C ASN A 79 -15.23 -3.03 6.87
N ASP A 80 -15.71 -3.91 5.99
CA ASP A 80 -17.11 -4.03 5.53
C ASP A 80 -17.67 -2.91 4.65
N GLU A 81 -16.92 -1.84 4.41
CA GLU A 81 -17.30 -0.76 3.49
C GLU A 81 -16.65 -0.94 2.11
N SER A 82 -17.31 -0.48 1.04
CA SER A 82 -16.73 -0.52 -0.31
C SER A 82 -16.02 0.79 -0.62
N LEU A 83 -14.74 0.71 -1.00
CA LEU A 83 -13.96 1.83 -1.53
C LEU A 83 -13.74 1.64 -3.02
N HIS A 84 -14.02 2.68 -3.80
CA HIS A 84 -13.80 2.75 -5.24
C HIS A 84 -12.75 3.80 -5.59
N ALA A 85 -12.39 3.91 -6.86
CA ALA A 85 -11.44 4.90 -7.34
C ALA A 85 -11.74 6.30 -6.80
N PHE A 86 -10.72 6.90 -6.19
CA PHE A 86 -10.71 8.21 -5.52
C PHE A 86 -11.41 8.29 -4.16
N ASP A 87 -11.94 7.18 -3.65
CA ASP A 87 -12.33 7.09 -2.25
C ASP A 87 -11.09 6.87 -1.37
N SER A 88 -11.14 7.43 -0.16
CA SER A 88 -10.05 7.33 0.80
C SER A 88 -10.55 7.15 2.22
N THR A 89 -9.72 6.52 3.03
CA THR A 89 -9.85 6.50 4.48
C THR A 89 -8.54 6.87 5.15
N VAL A 90 -8.63 7.29 6.40
CA VAL A 90 -7.48 7.40 7.31
C VAL A 90 -7.59 6.22 8.26
N VAL A 91 -6.55 5.39 8.30
CA VAL A 91 -6.39 4.35 9.32
C VAL A 91 -5.66 4.98 10.49
N GLU A 92 -6.28 5.00 11.66
CA GLU A 92 -5.67 5.58 12.85
C GLU A 92 -4.54 4.68 13.39
N ALA A 93 -3.63 5.29 14.16
CA ALA A 93 -2.56 4.52 14.81
C ALA A 93 -3.16 3.46 15.75
N GLY A 94 -2.75 2.21 15.58
CA GLY A 94 -3.22 1.06 16.35
C GLY A 94 -4.58 0.53 15.93
N GLU A 95 -5.24 1.11 14.93
CA GLU A 95 -6.52 0.61 14.40
C GLU A 95 -6.30 -0.64 13.53
N PRO A 96 -6.84 -1.81 13.91
CA PRO A 96 -6.78 -2.99 13.06
C PRO A 96 -7.67 -2.81 11.84
N TYR A 97 -7.16 -3.17 10.67
CA TYR A 97 -7.94 -3.20 9.45
C TYR A 97 -7.60 -4.41 8.58
N ALA A 98 -8.57 -4.78 7.75
CA ALA A 98 -8.37 -5.72 6.66
C ALA A 98 -9.05 -5.20 5.40
N PHE A 99 -8.63 -5.73 4.26
CA PHE A 99 -9.30 -5.44 3.00
C PHE A 99 -9.32 -6.65 2.09
N ILE A 100 -10.30 -6.69 1.20
CA ILE A 100 -10.42 -7.69 0.15
C ILE A 100 -10.41 -6.94 -1.18
N ALA A 101 -9.48 -7.28 -2.07
CA ALA A 101 -9.42 -6.69 -3.40
C ALA A 101 -10.64 -7.11 -4.23
N GLY A 102 -11.19 -6.17 -4.98
CA GLY A 102 -12.32 -6.38 -5.87
C GLY A 102 -11.99 -7.29 -7.06
N PRO A 103 -12.97 -7.55 -7.93
CA PRO A 103 -12.84 -8.50 -9.05
C PRO A 103 -11.79 -8.08 -10.10
N ASP A 104 -11.46 -6.80 -10.19
CA ASP A 104 -10.44 -6.27 -11.09
C ASP A 104 -9.10 -5.99 -10.37
N GLY A 105 -8.99 -6.40 -9.11
CA GLY A 105 -7.91 -6.01 -8.21
C GLY A 105 -8.05 -4.56 -7.72
N VAL A 106 -7.01 -4.07 -7.06
CA VAL A 106 -6.96 -2.69 -6.57
C VAL A 106 -5.56 -2.12 -6.70
N GLN A 107 -5.48 -0.86 -7.11
CA GLN A 107 -4.30 -0.04 -6.87
C GLN A 107 -4.66 1.07 -5.90
N PHE A 108 -3.81 1.30 -4.92
CA PHE A 108 -4.00 2.33 -3.93
C PHE A 108 -2.70 3.03 -3.58
N LEU A 109 -2.81 4.31 -3.24
CA LEU A 109 -1.75 5.11 -2.64
C LEU A 109 -1.83 4.96 -1.13
N VAL A 110 -0.69 4.75 -0.49
CA VAL A 110 -0.55 5.03 0.94
C VAL A 110 0.41 6.17 1.21
N VAL A 111 0.11 6.95 2.24
CA VAL A 111 0.96 8.02 2.76
C VAL A 111 1.05 7.91 4.27
N ARG A 112 2.28 7.92 4.79
CA ARG A 112 2.60 7.78 6.21
C ARG A 112 3.71 8.72 6.63
N ARG A 113 3.88 8.87 7.94
CA ARG A 113 4.95 9.65 8.58
C ARG A 113 6.10 8.80 9.13
N ALA A 114 6.01 7.47 9.03
CA ALA A 114 7.02 6.51 9.45
C ALA A 114 7.03 5.28 8.50
N PRO A 115 8.06 4.42 8.55
CA PRO A 115 8.05 3.14 7.83
C PRO A 115 6.91 2.25 8.31
N ALA A 116 6.35 1.44 7.41
CA ALA A 116 5.35 0.44 7.78
C ALA A 116 5.85 -0.45 8.92
N LYS A 117 5.05 -0.62 9.97
CA LYS A 117 5.21 -1.70 10.93
C LYS A 117 3.92 -2.48 11.00
N PHE A 118 4.01 -3.79 10.83
CA PHE A 118 2.87 -4.68 11.01
C PHE A 118 2.81 -5.06 12.48
N VAL A 119 1.65 -4.81 13.09
CA VAL A 119 1.28 -5.45 14.35
C VAL A 119 0.18 -6.44 14.00
N GLU A 120 0.41 -7.73 14.25
CA GLU A 120 -0.67 -8.72 14.19
C GLU A 120 -1.76 -8.28 15.17
N ALA A 121 -3.01 -8.27 14.72
CA ALA A 121 -4.12 -7.98 15.61
C ALA A 121 -4.20 -9.09 16.68
N SER A 122 -4.03 -8.69 17.94
CA SER A 122 -4.14 -9.53 19.14
C SER A 122 -5.57 -9.99 19.41
#